data_AF-S0APJ7-F1
#
_entry.id   AF-S0APJ7-F1
#
_cell.length_a   1.000
_cell.length_b   1.000
_cell.length_c   1.000
_cell.angle_alpha   90.00
_cell.angle_beta   90.00
_cell.angle_gamma   90.00
#
_symmetry.space_group_name_H-M   'P 1'
#
loop_
_entity.id
_entity.type
_entity.pdbx_description
1 polymer ?
#
loop_
_entity_poly.entity_id
_entity_poly.type
_entity_poly.pdbx_seq_one_letter_code
_entity_poly.pdbx_strand_id
1 'polypeptide(L)'
;MATNKAIDILRWLGILGSAIWAGIHMTLLGITLPYIVKVFFGFVIAIAIVSAMIYVSDRKEFYLPVFIFYILDTVLLLESRISIAPVFNERLPWTASAIDSIILDVIMIIISGAIYFSTKAFKSKDKPANQK
;
A
#
# COMPACT_ATOMS: atom_id res chain seq x y z
N MET A 1 16.65 11.59 19.39
CA MET A 1 16.99 10.87 18.14
C MET A 1 16.89 11.89 17.02
N ALA A 2 17.97 12.18 16.29
CA ALA A 2 17.90 13.11 15.16
C ALA A 2 17.01 12.50 14.07
N THR A 3 15.92 13.18 13.75
CA THR A 3 14.97 12.74 12.72
C THR A 3 15.64 12.83 11.35
N ASN A 4 15.70 11.72 10.63
CA ASN A 4 16.16 11.73 9.25
C ASN A 4 15.06 12.39 8.42
N LYS A 5 15.23 13.67 8.09
CA LYS A 5 14.27 14.47 7.33
C LYS A 5 13.77 13.76 6.07
N ALA A 6 14.62 12.97 5.40
CA ALA A 6 14.21 12.22 4.21
C ALA A 6 13.22 11.10 4.54
N ILE A 7 13.42 10.37 5.64
CA ILE A 7 12.49 9.34 6.10
C ILE A 7 11.16 9.97 6.53
N ASP A 8 11.19 11.13 7.19
CA ASP A 8 9.97 11.82 7.59
C ASP A 8 9.16 12.30 6.37
N ILE A 9 9.83 12.86 5.36
CA ILE A 9 9.18 13.24 4.10
C ILE A 9 8.55 12.01 3.44
N LEU A 10 9.29 10.91 3.33
CA LEU A 10 8.75 9.67 2.76
C LEU A 10 7.55 9.15 3.55
N ARG A 11 7.59 9.21 4.89
CA ARG A 11 6.46 8.83 5.75
C ARG A 11 5.24 9.71 5.49
N TRP A 12 5.42 11.03 5.39
CA TRP A 12 4.32 11.94 5.04
C TRP A 12 3.72 11.65 3.66
N LEU A 13 4.57 11.39 2.66
CA LEU A 13 4.11 10.94 1.36
C LEU A 13 3.35 9.61 1.45
N GLY A 14 3.82 8.68 2.29
CA GLY A 14 3.14 7.41 2.56
C GLY A 14 1.77 7.59 3.21
N ILE A 15 1.65 8.49 4.19
CA ILE A 15 0.37 8.84 4.84
C ILE A 15 -0.60 9.39 3.79
N LEU A 16 -0.17 10.38 3.01
CA LEU A 16 -1.01 11.03 2.01
C LEU A 16 -1.39 10.06 0.89
N GLY A 17 -0.44 9.28 0.37
CA GLY A 17 -0.70 8.31 -0.69
C GLY A 17 -1.68 7.22 -0.26
N SER A 18 -1.49 6.64 0.93
CA SER A 18 -2.44 5.69 1.53
C SER A 18 -3.85 6.29 1.70
N ALA A 19 -3.94 7.52 2.18
CA ALA A 19 -5.23 8.18 2.40
C ALA A 19 -5.93 8.53 1.08
N ILE A 20 -5.19 9.02 0.07
CA ILE A 20 -5.70 9.30 -1.27
C ILE A 20 -6.20 8.01 -1.91
N TRP A 21 -5.42 6.93 -1.84
CA TRP A 21 -5.81 5.62 -2.36
C TRP A 21 -7.14 5.18 -1.76
N ALA A 22 -7.25 5.20 -0.42
CA ALA A 22 -8.47 4.81 0.28
C ALA A 22 -9.66 5.71 -0.10
N GLY A 23 -9.45 7.04 -0.16
CA GLY A 23 -10.47 8.02 -0.51
C GLY A 23 -11.04 7.83 -1.92
N ILE A 24 -10.17 7.62 -2.91
CA ILE A 24 -10.59 7.35 -4.29
C ILE A 24 -11.43 6.07 -4.34
N HIS A 25 -10.97 4.99 -3.71
CA HIS A 25 -11.66 3.70 -3.78
C HIS A 25 -12.91 3.62 -2.92
N MET A 26 -13.08 4.47 -1.89
CA MET A 26 -14.35 4.58 -1.16
C MET A 26 -15.51 4.99 -2.07
N THR A 27 -15.25 5.72 -3.15
CA THR A 27 -16.30 6.05 -4.14
C THR A 27 -16.88 4.79 -4.81
N LEU A 28 -16.10 3.71 -4.92
CA LEU A 28 -16.54 2.42 -5.47
C LEU A 28 -17.55 1.71 -4.57
N LEU A 29 -17.61 2.05 -3.26
CA LEU A 29 -18.61 1.47 -2.36
C LEU A 29 -20.01 2.05 -2.61
N GLY A 30 -20.09 3.26 -3.14
CA GLY A 30 -21.33 3.97 -3.45
C GLY A 30 -22.01 3.54 -4.76
N ILE A 31 -21.31 2.82 -5.64
CA ILE A 31 -21.86 2.30 -6.89
C ILE A 31 -22.47 0.90 -6.72
N THR A 32 -23.34 0.52 -7.65
CA THR A 32 -23.95 -0.81 -7.67
C THR A 32 -22.93 -1.84 -8.14
N LEU A 33 -22.44 -2.67 -7.21
CA LEU A 33 -21.50 -3.77 -7.44
C LEU A 33 -22.01 -5.01 -6.71
N PRO A 34 -21.65 -6.23 -7.16
CA PRO A 34 -21.94 -7.46 -6.43
C PRO A 34 -21.41 -7.37 -4.99
N TYR A 35 -22.13 -7.95 -4.02
CA TYR A 35 -21.78 -7.82 -2.60
C TYR A 35 -20.35 -8.30 -2.29
N ILE A 36 -19.94 -9.44 -2.85
CA ILE A 36 -18.60 -10.00 -2.65
C ILE A 36 -17.49 -9.03 -3.11
N VAL A 37 -17.75 -8.29 -4.18
CA VAL A 37 -16.84 -7.28 -4.72
C VAL A 37 -16.74 -6.08 -3.77
N LYS A 38 -17.88 -5.61 -3.24
CA LYS A 38 -17.89 -4.52 -2.26
C LYS A 38 -17.13 -4.88 -0.99
N VAL A 39 -17.32 -6.10 -0.48
CA VAL A 39 -16.60 -6.59 0.71
C VAL A 39 -15.10 -6.66 0.45
N PHE A 40 -14.70 -7.19 -0.71
CA PHE A 40 -13.29 -7.24 -1.11
C PHE A 40 -12.67 -5.84 -1.17
N PHE A 41 -13.29 -4.89 -1.88
CA PHE A 41 -12.79 -3.51 -1.93
C PHE A 41 -12.79 -2.85 -0.55
N GLY A 42 -13.83 -3.07 0.26
CA GLY A 42 -13.88 -2.57 1.63
C GLY A 42 -12.72 -3.06 2.49
N PHE A 43 -12.31 -4.33 2.31
CA PHE A 43 -11.15 -4.89 2.97
C PHE A 43 -9.83 -4.25 2.52
N VAL A 44 -9.61 -4.08 1.21
CA VAL A 44 -8.40 -3.42 0.68
C VAL A 44 -8.33 -1.95 1.13
N ILE A 45 -9.46 -1.23 1.10
CA ILE A 45 -9.60 0.14 1.64
C ILE A 45 -9.21 0.19 3.12
N ALA A 46 -9.70 -0.75 3.92
CA ALA A 46 -9.35 -0.82 5.34
C ALA A 46 -7.83 -1.02 5.53
N ILE A 47 -7.17 -1.87 4.74
CA ILE A 47 -5.72 -2.07 4.81
C ILE A 47 -4.97 -0.80 4.40
N ALA A 48 -5.41 -0.07 3.37
CA ALA A 48 -4.80 1.19 2.97
C ALA A 48 -4.91 2.24 4.09
N ILE A 49 -6.05 2.32 4.79
CA ILE A 49 -6.22 3.19 5.97
C ILE A 49 -5.26 2.78 7.10
N VAL A 50 -5.19 1.47 7.41
CA VAL A 50 -4.26 0.94 8.42
C VAL A 50 -2.81 1.26 8.05
N SER A 51 -2.46 1.18 6.76
CA SER A 51 -1.12 1.56 6.26
C SER A 51 -0.81 3.03 6.54
N ALA A 52 -1.77 3.93 6.32
CA ALA A 52 -1.64 5.34 6.69
C ALA A 52 -1.39 5.50 8.21
N MET A 53 -2.15 4.78 9.04
CA MET A 53 -2.00 4.82 10.50
C MET A 53 -0.66 4.25 10.99
N ILE A 54 -0.11 3.23 10.32
CA ILE A 54 1.22 2.70 10.59
C ILE A 54 2.28 3.80 10.34
N TYR A 55 2.16 4.54 9.23
CA TYR A 55 3.09 5.64 8.95
C TYR A 55 2.92 6.81 9.93
N VAL A 56 1.70 7.17 10.31
CA VAL A 56 1.44 8.20 11.35
C VAL A 56 2.11 7.83 12.67
N SER A 57 1.94 6.58 13.12
CA SER A 57 2.43 6.10 14.42
C SER A 57 3.92 5.72 14.45
N ASP A 58 4.64 5.83 13.34
CA ASP A 58 6.05 5.40 13.17
C ASP A 58 6.32 3.95 13.62
N ARG A 59 5.37 3.04 13.40
CA ARG A 59 5.52 1.64 13.81
C ARG A 59 6.34 0.85 12.79
N LYS A 60 7.66 1.00 12.87
CA LYS A 60 8.65 0.48 11.88
C LYS A 60 8.56 -1.03 11.67
N GLU A 61 8.15 -1.79 12.68
CA GLU A 61 7.90 -3.23 12.61
C GLU A 61 6.83 -3.61 11.57
N PHE A 62 5.92 -2.70 11.23
CA PHE A 62 4.87 -2.93 10.24
C PHE A 62 5.16 -2.34 8.86
N TYR A 63 6.33 -1.72 8.62
CA TYR A 63 6.68 -1.17 7.30
C TYR A 63 6.82 -2.25 6.22
N LEU A 64 7.29 -3.45 6.57
CA LEU A 64 7.33 -4.57 5.63
C LEU A 64 5.92 -5.04 5.22
N PRO A 65 4.99 -5.30 6.16
CA PRO A 65 3.58 -5.55 5.82
C PRO A 65 2.97 -4.52 4.88
N VAL A 66 3.21 -3.21 5.08
CA VAL A 66 2.69 -2.17 4.18
C VAL A 66 3.31 -2.27 2.78
N PHE A 67 4.62 -2.51 2.69
CA PHE A 67 5.29 -2.70 1.39
C PHE A 67 4.75 -3.93 0.64
N ILE A 68 4.56 -5.04 1.35
CA ILE A 68 3.98 -6.27 0.78
C ILE A 68 2.54 -6.02 0.34
N PHE A 69 1.75 -5.29 1.12
CA PHE A 69 0.37 -4.95 0.78
C PHE A 69 0.28 -4.30 -0.60
N TYR A 70 1.04 -3.22 -0.86
CA TYR A 70 0.97 -2.56 -2.16
C TYR A 70 1.43 -3.44 -3.32
N ILE A 71 2.42 -4.31 -3.11
CA ILE A 71 2.81 -5.30 -4.14
C ILE A 71 1.66 -6.24 -4.45
N LEU A 72 1.05 -6.83 -3.41
CA LEU A 72 -0.04 -7.78 -3.58
C LEU A 72 -1.26 -7.12 -4.22
N ASP A 73 -1.57 -5.88 -3.83
CA ASP A 73 -2.68 -5.13 -4.40
C ASP A 73 -2.46 -4.84 -5.89
N THR A 74 -1.27 -4.39 -6.28
CA THR A 74 -0.92 -4.22 -7.71
C THR A 74 -1.03 -5.54 -8.48
N VAL A 75 -0.54 -6.65 -7.92
CA VAL A 75 -0.60 -7.96 -8.57
C VAL A 75 -2.05 -8.39 -8.76
N LEU A 76 -2.90 -8.27 -7.74
CA LEU A 76 -4.33 -8.59 -7.83
C LEU A 76 -5.04 -7.71 -8.86
N LEU A 77 -4.69 -6.42 -8.89
CA LEU A 77 -5.25 -5.47 -9.83
C LEU A 77 -4.84 -5.81 -11.26
N LEU A 78 -3.57 -6.13 -11.53
CA LEU A 78 -3.10 -6.56 -12.85
C LEU A 78 -3.66 -7.92 -13.26
N GLU A 79 -3.62 -8.92 -12.39
CA GLU A 79 -4.07 -10.28 -12.65
C GLU A 79 -5.54 -10.29 -13.08
N SER A 80 -6.38 -9.53 -12.40
CA SER A 80 -7.80 -9.41 -12.72
C SER A 80 -8.09 -8.73 -14.07
N ARG A 81 -7.11 -8.06 -14.69
CA ARG A 81 -7.21 -7.49 -16.05
C ARG A 81 -6.44 -8.26 -17.12
N ILE A 82 -5.55 -9.18 -16.75
CA ILE A 82 -4.79 -10.01 -17.70
C ILE A 82 -5.45 -11.40 -17.83
N SER A 83 -6.01 -11.90 -16.73
CA SER A 83 -6.63 -13.22 -16.62
C SER A 83 -8.05 -13.12 -16.05
N ILE A 84 -8.70 -14.27 -15.86
CA ILE A 84 -10.01 -14.34 -15.20
C ILE A 84 -9.80 -14.04 -13.73
N ALA A 85 -10.42 -12.98 -13.24
CA ALA A 85 -10.27 -12.58 -11.85
C ALA A 85 -10.96 -13.62 -10.94
N PRO A 86 -10.26 -14.21 -9.95
CA PRO A 86 -10.80 -15.29 -9.13
C PRO A 86 -12.12 -14.94 -8.42
N VAL A 87 -12.27 -13.66 -8.03
CA VAL A 87 -13.44 -13.15 -7.30
C VAL A 87 -14.61 -12.82 -8.23
N PHE A 88 -14.34 -12.50 -9.51
CA PHE A 88 -15.35 -12.02 -10.45
C PHE A 88 -15.75 -13.08 -11.47
N ASN A 89 -14.97 -14.16 -11.60
CA ASN A 89 -15.12 -15.20 -12.62
C ASN A 89 -15.19 -14.65 -14.06
N GLU A 90 -14.66 -13.44 -14.24
CA GLU A 90 -14.56 -12.74 -15.51
C GLU A 90 -13.28 -11.90 -15.52
N ARG A 91 -12.85 -11.51 -16.71
CA ARG A 91 -11.74 -10.56 -16.88
C ARG A 91 -12.29 -9.15 -16.71
N LEU A 92 -11.70 -8.37 -15.82
CA LEU A 92 -12.08 -6.98 -15.62
C LEU A 92 -11.58 -6.08 -16.76
N PRO A 93 -12.34 -5.04 -17.13
CA PRO A 93 -11.94 -4.09 -18.16
C PRO A 93 -10.82 -3.16 -17.68
N TRP A 94 -10.05 -2.66 -18.64
CA TRP A 94 -9.12 -1.55 -18.42
C TRP A 94 -9.90 -0.24 -18.42
N THR A 95 -10.07 0.35 -17.23
CA THR A 95 -10.71 1.67 -17.06
C THR A 95 -9.67 2.70 -16.64
N ALA A 96 -9.97 3.99 -16.83
CA ALA A 96 -9.10 5.07 -16.35
C ALA A 96 -8.82 4.93 -14.84
N SER A 97 -9.86 4.65 -14.03
CA SER A 97 -9.70 4.41 -12.60
C SER A 97 -8.78 3.22 -12.30
N ALA A 98 -8.86 2.12 -13.05
CA ALA A 98 -7.96 0.99 -12.84
C ALA A 98 -6.50 1.35 -13.16
N ILE A 99 -6.27 2.15 -14.20
CA ILE A 99 -4.93 2.63 -14.58
C ILE A 99 -4.38 3.56 -13.49
N ASP A 100 -5.19 4.52 -13.04
CA ASP A 100 -4.82 5.46 -11.97
C ASP A 100 -4.46 4.72 -10.67
N SER A 101 -5.24 3.68 -10.31
CA SER A 101 -4.94 2.83 -9.16
C SER A 101 -3.60 2.10 -9.31
N ILE A 102 -3.31 1.50 -10.47
CA ILE A 102 -2.02 0.85 -10.72
C ILE A 102 -0.85 1.85 -10.59
N ILE A 103 -1.01 3.05 -11.15
CA ILE A 103 0.02 4.10 -11.05
C ILE A 103 0.25 4.48 -9.58
N LEU A 104 -0.84 4.67 -8.82
CA LEU A 104 -0.75 5.02 -7.41
C LEU A 104 -0.11 3.90 -6.60
N ASP A 105 -0.43 2.64 -6.87
CA ASP A 105 0.21 1.52 -6.19
C ASP A 105 1.71 1.46 -6.49
N VAL A 106 2.13 1.65 -7.74
CA VAL A 106 3.56 1.69 -8.11
C VAL A 106 4.30 2.79 -7.34
N ILE A 107 3.70 3.98 -7.23
CA ILE A 107 4.24 5.08 -6.40
C ILE A 107 4.36 4.62 -4.95
N MET A 108 3.32 3.96 -4.42
CA MET A 108 3.30 3.48 -3.04
C MET A 108 4.28 2.33 -2.79
N ILE A 109 4.52 1.44 -3.74
CA ILE A 109 5.57 0.40 -3.69
C ILE A 109 6.94 1.06 -3.56
N ILE A 110 7.22 2.09 -4.36
CA ILE A 110 8.50 2.82 -4.32
C ILE A 110 8.68 3.49 -2.95
N ILE A 111 7.66 4.22 -2.47
CA ILE A 111 7.72 4.93 -1.18
C ILE A 111 7.88 3.95 -0.02
N SER A 112 7.00 2.95 0.06
CA SER A 112 7.00 1.97 1.15
C SER A 112 8.26 1.11 1.15
N GLY A 113 8.76 0.72 -0.03
CA GLY A 113 10.04 0.04 -0.20
C GLY A 113 11.21 0.91 0.27
N ALA A 114 11.28 2.18 -0.16
CA ALA A 114 12.32 3.11 0.26
C ALA A 114 12.34 3.29 1.79
N ILE A 115 11.17 3.42 2.43
CA ILE A 115 11.04 3.50 3.90
C ILE A 115 11.55 2.21 4.56
N TYR A 116 11.08 1.04 4.11
CA TYR A 116 11.46 -0.24 4.70
C TYR A 116 12.97 -0.51 4.60
N PHE A 117 13.56 -0.37 3.42
CA PHE A 117 14.98 -0.63 3.23
C PHE A 117 15.86 0.40 3.96
N SER A 118 15.46 1.68 3.99
CA SER A 118 16.19 2.73 4.72
C SER A 118 16.15 2.52 6.24
N THR A 119 15.02 2.06 6.78
CA THR A 119 14.87 1.78 8.23
C THR A 119 15.59 0.49 8.65
N LYS A 120 15.63 -0.53 7.79
CA LYS A 120 16.45 -1.74 8.01
C LYS A 120 17.94 -1.42 8.04
N ALA A 121 18.42 -0.60 7.11
CA ALA A 121 19.81 -0.15 7.08
C ALA A 121 20.19 0.60 8.37
N PHE A 122 19.26 1.34 8.97
CA PHE A 122 19.48 2.04 10.24
C PHE A 122 19.60 1.06 11.42
N LYS A 123 18.68 0.08 11.54
CA LYS A 123 18.78 -0.99 12.57
C LYS A 123 20.09 -1.79 12.49
N SER A 124 20.70 -1.89 11.31
CA SER A 124 21.99 -2.58 11.12
C SER A 124 23.19 -1.78 11.64
N LYS A 125 23.15 -0.45 11.58
CA LYS A 125 24.26 0.41 12.03
C LYS A 125 24.32 0.58 13.54
N ASP A 126 23.18 0.43 14.22
CA ASP A 126 23.07 0.57 15.67
C ASP A 126 23.32 -0.73 16.45
N LYS A 127 23.63 -1.84 15.79
CA LYS A 127 24.04 -3.07 16.48
C LYS A 127 25.47 -2.90 17.01
N PRO A 128 25.72 -2.99 18.34
CA PRO A 128 27.07 -2.97 18.87
C PRO A 128 27.87 -4.14 18.32
N ALA A 129 29.13 -3.88 17.94
CA ALA A 129 30.02 -4.81 17.24
C ALA A 129 30.41 -6.09 18.00
N ASN A 130 29.80 -6.37 19.16
CA ASN A 130 30.23 -7.40 20.11
C ASN A 130 29.12 -8.40 20.48
N GLN A 131 28.32 -8.83 19.52
CA GLN A 131 27.52 -10.06 19.65
C GLN A 131 27.90 -11.02 18.53
N LYS A 132 29.00 -11.75 18.75
CA LYS A 132 29.30 -13.03 18.11
C LYS A 132 29.05 -14.13 19.14
#